data_AF-A0A2U3GW11-F1
#
_entry.id   AF-A0A2U3GW11-F1
#
_cell.length_a   1.000
_cell.length_b   1.000
_cell.length_c   1.000
_cell.angle_alpha   90.00
_cell.angle_beta   90.00
_cell.angle_gamma   90.00
#
_symmetry.space_group_name_H-M   'P 1'
#
loop_
_entity.id
_entity.type
_entity.pdbx_description
1 polymer ?
#
loop_
_entity_poly.entity_id
_entity_poly.type
_entity_poly.pdbx_seq_one_letter_code
_entity_poly.pdbx_strand_id
1 'polypeptide(L)'
;MKSEEFRRLRAAHDVKENHGVKRLRHPLVGEPTLFFESLRPFGDTEQSLVTYHAEPGSPSAQALRLLGSWGADARAPGPASAPSA
;
A
#
# COMPACT_ATOMS: atom_id res chain seq x y z
N MET A 1 -2.91 -10.22 -20.93
CA MET A 1 -3.21 -8.77 -21.04
C MET A 1 -4.48 -8.57 -21.86
N LYS A 2 -5.65 -8.28 -21.26
CA LYS A 2 -6.93 -8.09 -22.00
C LYS A 2 -7.78 -6.87 -21.57
N SER A 3 -7.29 -6.00 -20.68
CA SER A 3 -8.02 -4.78 -20.32
C SER A 3 -7.68 -3.64 -21.28
N GLU A 4 -8.67 -3.15 -22.03
CA GLU A 4 -8.51 -1.94 -22.87
C GLU A 4 -8.18 -0.72 -22.03
N GLU A 5 -8.80 -0.59 -20.86
CA GLU A 5 -8.55 0.49 -19.90
C GLU A 5 -7.10 0.50 -19.44
N PHE A 6 -6.56 -0.66 -19.07
CA PHE A 6 -5.15 -0.78 -18.69
C PHE A 6 -4.21 -0.35 -19.82
N ARG A 7 -4.53 -0.70 -21.08
CA ARG A 7 -3.74 -0.27 -22.25
C ARG A 7 -3.77 1.25 -22.43
N ARG A 8 -4.93 1.88 -22.26
CA ARG A 8 -5.08 3.35 -22.33
C ARG A 8 -4.27 4.04 -21.23
N LEU A 9 -4.39 3.57 -19.99
CA LEU A 9 -3.66 4.12 -18.84
C LEU A 9 -2.15 3.94 -18.97
N ARG A 10 -1.68 2.77 -19.46
CA ARG A 10 -0.26 2.54 -19.75
C ARG A 10 0.27 3.44 -20.86
N ALA A 11 -0.51 3.63 -21.94
CA ALA A 11 -0.11 4.49 -23.06
C ALA A 11 0.06 5.96 -22.65
N ALA A 12 -0.70 6.41 -21.65
CA ALA A 12 -0.60 7.76 -21.10
C ALA A 12 0.71 8.03 -20.32
N HIS A 13 1.50 6.99 -19.99
CA HIS A 13 2.78 7.09 -19.27
C HIS A 13 2.73 7.93 -17.98
N ASP A 14 1.58 7.97 -17.32
CA ASP A 14 1.36 8.83 -16.15
C ASP A 14 1.78 8.13 -14.85
N VAL A 15 3.01 7.61 -14.82
CA VAL A 15 3.60 7.00 -13.62
C VAL A 15 4.61 7.99 -13.06
N LYS A 16 4.18 8.92 -12.21
CA LYS A 16 4.99 10.10 -11.87
C LYS A 16 5.50 10.18 -10.44
N GLU A 17 4.96 9.41 -9.50
CA GLU A 17 5.26 9.70 -8.09
C GLU A 17 5.57 8.44 -7.26
N ASN A 18 6.77 8.41 -6.68
CA ASN A 18 7.19 7.40 -5.70
C ASN A 18 6.70 7.74 -4.29
N HIS A 19 6.09 8.90 -4.05
CA HIS A 19 5.48 9.25 -2.78
C HIS A 19 4.33 10.23 -3.00
N GLY A 20 3.45 10.39 -2.02
CA GLY A 20 2.37 11.37 -2.11
C GLY A 20 1.23 11.07 -1.16
N VAL A 21 0.03 11.58 -1.48
CA VAL A 21 -1.17 11.38 -0.67
C VAL A 21 -2.23 10.65 -1.50
N LYS A 22 -2.82 9.60 -0.92
CA LYS A 22 -3.98 8.88 -1.46
C LYS A 22 -5.19 9.12 -0.58
N ARG A 23 -6.29 9.50 -1.20
CA ARG A 23 -7.61 9.44 -0.58
C ARG A 23 -8.32 8.20 -1.11
N LEU A 24 -8.53 7.23 -0.23
CA LEU A 24 -9.12 5.95 -0.59
C LEU A 24 -10.58 5.94 -0.18
N ARG A 25 -11.44 5.25 -0.93
CA ARG A 25 -12.82 4.97 -0.49
C ARG A 25 -12.88 3.52 -0.03
N HIS A 26 -13.04 3.31 1.27
CA HIS A 26 -13.10 1.99 1.88
C HIS A 26 -14.49 1.75 2.48
N PRO A 27 -15.17 0.63 2.16
CA PRO A 27 -16.56 0.40 2.55
C PRO A 27 -16.79 0.44 4.06
N LEU A 28 -15.76 0.10 4.84
CA LEU A 28 -15.86 -0.05 6.28
C LEU A 28 -15.33 1.13 7.10
N VAL A 29 -14.45 1.95 6.54
CA VAL A 29 -13.80 3.06 7.26
C VAL A 29 -13.97 4.41 6.57
N GLY A 30 -14.82 4.49 5.54
CA GLY A 30 -15.11 5.71 4.82
C GLY A 30 -13.96 6.13 3.92
N GLU A 31 -13.55 7.40 3.99
CA GLU A 31 -12.56 7.99 3.10
C GLU A 31 -11.22 8.33 3.79
N PRO A 32 -10.36 7.35 4.14
CA PRO A 32 -9.08 7.66 4.77
C PRO A 32 -8.13 8.37 3.80
N THR A 33 -7.49 9.43 4.31
CA THR A 33 -6.36 10.12 3.67
C THR A 33 -5.07 9.51 4.19
N LEU A 34 -4.29 8.91 3.30
CA LEU A 34 -3.04 8.21 3.61
C LEU A 34 -1.90 8.81 2.82
N PHE A 35 -0.77 9.04 3.47
CA PHE A 35 0.49 9.27 2.81
C PHE A 35 1.03 7.92 2.31
N PHE A 36 1.70 7.93 1.17
CA PHE A 36 2.35 6.74 0.64
C PHE A 36 3.77 7.04 0.18
N GLU A 37 4.62 6.03 0.26
CA GLU A 37 5.99 6.06 -0.22
C GLU A 37 6.35 4.71 -0.83
N SER A 38 7.09 4.71 -1.93
CA SER A 38 7.59 3.54 -2.65
C SER A 38 9.11 3.57 -2.59
N LEU A 39 9.66 2.59 -1.89
CA LEU A 39 11.09 2.43 -1.65
C LEU A 39 11.58 1.22 -2.46
N ARG A 40 12.67 1.39 -3.19
CA ARG A 40 13.40 0.27 -3.80
C ARG A 40 14.67 0.03 -2.99
N PRO A 41 14.86 -1.17 -2.41
CA PRO A 41 16.09 -1.48 -1.68
C PRO A 41 17.33 -1.30 -2.56
N PHE A 42 18.40 -0.79 -1.98
CA PHE A 42 19.68 -0.73 -2.67
C PHE A 42 20.23 -2.15 -2.85
N GLY A 43 20.42 -2.58 -4.10
CA GLY A 43 21.00 -3.90 -4.43
C GLY A 43 20.00 -4.95 -4.93
N ASP A 44 18.69 -4.72 -4.82
CA ASP A 44 17.66 -5.60 -5.40
C ASP A 44 16.66 -4.76 -6.20
N THR A 45 16.77 -4.81 -7.53
CA THR A 45 15.92 -4.03 -8.45
C THR A 45 14.54 -4.64 -8.64
N GLU A 46 14.35 -5.90 -8.25
CA GLU A 46 13.12 -6.66 -8.46
C GLU A 46 12.13 -6.49 -7.31
N GLN A 47 12.59 -5.94 -6.18
CA GLN A 47 11.75 -5.68 -5.01
C GLN A 47 11.41 -4.20 -4.85
N SER A 48 10.19 -3.94 -4.38
CA SER A 48 9.75 -2.61 -3.98
C SER A 48 8.88 -2.71 -2.74
N LEU A 49 9.15 -1.88 -1.75
CA LEU A 49 8.32 -1.70 -0.56
C LEU A 49 7.44 -0.47 -0.75
N VAL A 50 6.13 -0.63 -0.65
CA VAL A 50 5.19 0.50 -0.63
C VAL A 50 4.59 0.61 0.75
N THR A 51 4.85 1.72 1.42
CA THR A 51 4.33 2.02 2.75
C THR A 51 3.17 2.99 2.64
N TYR A 52 2.11 2.74 3.40
CA TYR A 52 1.01 3.68 3.61
C TYR A 52 0.96 4.05 5.09
N HIS A 53 0.90 5.34 5.39
CA HIS A 53 0.78 5.83 6.77
C HIS A 53 -0.20 6.99 6.86
N ALA A 54 -0.66 7.27 8.08
CA ALA A 54 -1.55 8.38 8.37
C ALA A 54 -0.91 9.27 9.44
N GLU A 55 -1.33 10.53 9.48
CA GLU A 55 -0.90 11.45 10.54
C GLU A 55 -1.27 10.87 11.92
N PRO A 56 -0.34 10.83 12.90
CA PRO A 56 -0.62 10.31 14.23
C PRO A 56 -1.82 10.99 14.89
N GLY A 57 -2.68 10.22 15.56
CA GLY A 57 -3.89 10.73 16.23
C GLY A 57 -5.07 11.05 15.29
N SER A 58 -4.85 11.12 13.98
CA SER A 58 -5.90 11.43 13.01
C SER A 58 -7.00 10.34 12.91
N PRO A 59 -8.18 10.68 12.37
CA PRO A 59 -9.19 9.68 12.00
C PRO A 59 -8.66 8.62 11.02
N SER A 60 -7.80 9.00 10.07
CA SER A 60 -7.12 8.07 9.17
C SER A 60 -6.25 7.06 9.92
N ALA A 61 -5.55 7.48 10.98
CA ALA A 61 -4.76 6.57 11.82
C ALA A 61 -5.63 5.62 12.65
N GLN A 62 -6.83 6.05 13.05
CA GLN A 62 -7.81 5.17 13.69
C GLN A 62 -8.38 4.16 12.69
N ALA A 63 -8.71 4.60 11.47
CA ALA A 63 -9.15 3.74 10.38
C ALA A 63 -8.13 2.65 10.04
N LEU A 64 -6.83 2.99 9.91
CA LEU A 64 -5.77 1.99 9.69
C LEU A 64 -5.68 0.97 10.83
N ARG A 65 -5.80 1.40 12.09
CA ARG A 65 -5.81 0.48 13.24
C ARG A 65 -7.01 -0.47 13.20
N LEU A 66 -8.19 0.05 12.88
CA LEU A 66 -9.40 -0.78 12.74
C LEU A 66 -9.24 -1.81 11.62
N LEU A 67 -8.76 -1.40 10.44
CA LEU A 67 -8.48 -2.33 9.33
C LEU A 67 -7.44 -3.41 9.72
N GLY A 68 -6.39 -3.02 10.44
CA GLY A 68 -5.39 -3.95 10.96
C GLY A 68 -5.94 -4.98 11.94
N SER A 69 -6.91 -4.59 12.78
CA SER A 69 -7.55 -5.51 13.73
C SER A 69 -8.40 -6.60 13.07
N TRP A 70 -8.95 -6.37 11.87
CA TRP A 70 -9.69 -7.40 11.13
C TRP A 70 -8.79 -8.40 10.39
N GLY A 71 -7.54 -8.03 10.11
CA GLY A 71 -6.54 -8.94 9.58
C GLY A 71 -5.83 -9.77 10.64
N ALA A 72 -6.07 -9.54 11.93
CA ALA A 72 -5.38 -10.23 13.02
C ALA A 72 -5.72 -11.74 13.05
N ASP A 73 -6.95 -12.11 12.68
CA ASP A 73 -7.35 -13.52 12.50
C ASP A 73 -6.67 -14.17 11.26
N ALA A 74 -6.23 -13.37 10.28
CA ALA A 74 -5.52 -13.84 9.09
C ALA A 74 -3.99 -13.97 9.31
N ARG A 75 -3.46 -13.45 10.41
CA ARG A 75 -2.03 -13.45 10.77
C ARG A 75 -1.73 -14.53 11.80
N ALA A 76 -2.15 -15.78 11.55
CA ALA A 76 -1.34 -16.87 12.06
C ALA A 76 0.06 -16.71 11.44
N PRO A 77 1.15 -16.67 12.23
CA PRO A 77 2.49 -16.55 11.66
C PRO A 77 2.76 -17.81 10.83
N GLY A 78 2.60 -17.71 9.51
CA GLY A 78 3.29 -18.62 8.60
C GLY A 78 4.78 -18.53 8.88
N PRO A 79 5.53 -19.64 8.86
CA PRO A 79 6.93 -19.66 9.28
C PRO A 79 7.68 -18.55 8.56
N ALA A 80 8.27 -17.64 9.34
CA ALA A 80 9.14 -16.61 8.82
C ALA A 80 10.22 -17.31 7.99
N SER A 81 10.16 -17.16 6.67
CA SER A 81 11.24 -17.58 5.78
C SER A 81 12.45 -16.76 6.18
N ALA A 82 13.35 -17.39 6.93
CA ALA A 82 14.61 -16.80 7.34
C ALA A 82 15.38 -16.32 6.09
N PRO A 83 16.08 -15.18 6.18
CA PRO A 83 16.91 -14.70 5.07
C PRO A 83 17.98 -15.75 4.77
N SER A 84 18.06 -16.19 3.51
CA SER A 84 19.17 -17.02 3.04
C SER A 84 20.43 -16.17 3.04
N ALA A 85 21.44 -16.62 3.78
CA ALA A 85 22.80 -16.09 3.73
C ALA A 85 23.50 -16.49 2.43
#